data_AF-A0A970KYQ7-F1
#
_entry.id   AF-A0A970KYQ7-F1
#
_cell.length_a   1.000
_cell.length_b   1.000
_cell.length_c   1.000
_cell.angle_alpha   90.00
_cell.angle_beta   90.00
_cell.angle_gamma   90.00
#
_symmetry.space_group_name_H-M   'P 1'
#
loop_
_entity.id
_entity.type
_entity.pdbx_description
1 polymer ?
#
loop_
_entity_poly.entity_id
_entity_poly.type
_entity_poly.pdbx_seq_one_letter_code
_entity_poly.pdbx_strand_id
1 'polypeptide(L)'
;TIGGIKGEPHRLTVIVLDKEGKERRHEIAFDIDPVRLYHPVPSERVQGETTVTAALALPADERISKARVLAWAVRDGRRAEEHVVYEGSTWPGSLAFDSRSIADGTYDVQVIVDTDQGEQYCSEAHRIVIRNWDVLTDPLDPPIELPLFGEMPRLKALDQSDGWTYATDRPQLFFGDDSRLVPVDGGVQHLTWRHRQIRRFVFTVYARTRRVTDNIRIFVSDAPDRDWIAVSYKTDVIERPDSEWLQIRVLGDIPANVDAAHIRFVWEGTAETTGFQLGHAEIFGVP
;
A
#
# COMPACT_ATOMS: atom_id res chain seq x y z
N THR A 1 16.25 46.86 5.64
CA THR A 1 16.09 46.27 6.98
C THR A 1 14.85 45.42 6.98
N ILE A 2 14.94 44.15 7.40
CA ILE A 2 13.79 43.27 7.55
C ILE A 2 13.37 43.36 9.01
N GLY A 3 12.20 43.95 9.27
CA GLY A 3 11.56 43.94 10.58
C GLY A 3 10.17 43.34 10.41
N GLY A 4 9.80 42.39 11.26
CA GLY A 4 8.49 41.77 11.26
C GLY A 4 8.00 41.58 12.69
N ILE A 5 6.74 41.92 12.92
CA ILE A 5 5.97 41.61 14.13
C ILE A 5 5.08 40.40 13.77
N LYS A 6 4.97 39.43 14.68
CA LYS A 6 4.18 38.20 14.49
C LYS A 6 2.74 38.55 14.08
N GLY A 7 2.30 38.10 12.91
CA GLY A 7 0.96 38.34 12.36
C GLY A 7 0.81 39.57 11.45
N GLU A 8 1.86 40.37 11.23
CA GLU A 8 1.88 41.40 10.19
C GLU A 8 2.75 40.95 9.00
N PRO A 9 2.34 41.24 7.75
CA PRO A 9 3.15 40.91 6.58
C PRO A 9 4.51 41.59 6.69
N HIS A 10 5.57 40.83 6.39
CA HIS A 10 6.93 41.35 6.38
C HIS A 10 7.05 42.47 5.35
N ARG A 11 7.81 43.51 5.68
CA ARG A 11 7.98 44.69 4.82
C ARG A 11 9.40 44.80 4.32
N LEU A 12 9.55 44.74 3.01
CA LEU A 12 10.78 45.10 2.32
C LEU A 12 10.68 46.58 1.91
N THR A 13 11.49 47.42 2.54
CA THR A 13 11.69 48.80 2.08
C THR A 13 12.88 48.86 1.13
N VAL A 14 12.64 49.27 -0.11
CA VAL A 14 13.66 49.56 -1.12
C VAL A 14 13.79 51.07 -1.27
N ILE A 15 14.99 51.60 -1.07
CA ILE A 15 15.31 53.01 -1.30
C ILE A 15 16.11 53.08 -2.59
N VAL A 16 15.59 53.80 -3.59
CA VAL A 16 16.24 53.98 -4.89
C VAL A 16 16.56 55.47 -5.07
N LEU A 17 17.80 55.79 -5.38
CA LEU A 17 18.17 57.14 -5.83
C LEU A 17 17.85 57.25 -7.32
N ASP A 18 17.04 58.24 -7.69
CA ASP A 18 16.87 58.56 -9.10
C ASP A 18 18.08 59.35 -9.66
N LYS A 19 18.03 59.62 -10.97
CA LYS A 19 19.12 60.24 -11.74
C LYS A 19 19.49 61.64 -11.24
N GLU A 20 18.59 62.25 -10.47
CA GLU A 20 18.71 63.59 -9.90
C GLU A 20 19.17 63.54 -8.43
N GLY A 21 19.48 62.34 -7.92
CA GLY A 21 19.90 62.12 -6.53
C GLY A 21 18.75 62.16 -5.53
N LYS A 22 17.50 62.09 -5.98
CA LYS A 22 16.33 62.10 -5.10
C LYS A 22 15.99 60.67 -4.68
N GLU A 23 15.85 60.47 -3.37
CA GLU A 23 15.43 59.18 -2.82
C GLU A 23 13.96 58.90 -3.11
N ARG A 24 13.69 57.70 -3.64
CA ARG A 24 12.36 57.12 -3.80
C ARG A 24 12.26 55.88 -2.94
N ARG A 25 11.35 55.92 -1.98
CA ARG A 25 11.04 54.79 -1.11
C ARG A 25 9.91 53.97 -1.72
N HIS A 26 10.16 52.68 -1.92
CA HIS A 26 9.13 51.69 -2.25
C HIS A 26 9.05 50.69 -1.11
N GLU A 27 7.82 50.34 -0.73
CA GLU A 27 7.56 49.37 0.32
C GLU A 27 6.74 48.23 -0.26
N ILE A 28 7.23 47.01 -0.07
CA ILE A 28 6.58 45.78 -0.53
C ILE A 28 6.27 44.96 0.70
N ALA A 29 5.00 44.63 0.88
CA ALA A 29 4.55 43.65 1.87
C ALA A 29 4.68 42.24 1.28
N PHE A 30 5.15 41.29 2.07
CA PHE A 30 5.24 39.89 1.69
C PHE A 30 5.01 38.99 2.91
N ASP A 31 4.45 37.81 2.68
CA ASP A 31 4.28 36.79 3.70
C ASP A 31 5.40 35.76 3.59
N ILE A 32 5.88 35.28 4.75
CA ILE A 32 6.78 34.14 4.82
C ILE A 32 5.93 32.95 5.21
N ASP A 33 5.93 31.93 4.35
CA ASP A 33 5.41 30.61 4.72
C ASP A 33 6.48 29.89 5.56
N PRO A 34 6.25 29.67 6.88
CA PRO A 34 7.29 29.14 7.75
C PRO A 34 7.65 27.69 7.44
N VAL A 35 6.77 26.95 6.75
CA VAL A 35 7.00 25.56 6.36
C VAL A 35 6.54 25.37 4.93
N ARG A 36 7.47 25.18 4.00
CA ARG A 36 7.11 24.98 2.58
C ARG A 36 7.50 23.58 2.11
N LEU A 37 6.49 22.81 1.70
CA LEU A 37 6.68 21.51 1.07
C LEU A 37 7.05 21.69 -0.40
N TYR A 38 8.14 21.07 -0.85
CA TYR A 38 8.59 21.09 -2.25
C TYR A 38 8.38 19.76 -2.95
N HIS A 39 8.57 18.65 -2.24
CA HIS A 39 8.40 17.31 -2.77
C HIS A 39 7.75 16.42 -1.71
N PRO A 40 6.80 15.54 -2.06
CA PRO A 40 6.24 15.34 -3.40
C PRO A 40 5.45 16.56 -3.88
N VAL A 41 5.28 16.75 -5.19
CA VAL A 41 4.50 17.87 -5.76
C VAL A 41 3.01 17.51 -5.85
N PRO A 42 2.09 18.49 -5.97
CA PRO A 42 0.68 18.20 -6.14
C PRO A 42 0.40 17.32 -7.37
N SER A 43 -0.48 16.34 -7.19
CA SER A 43 -0.87 15.28 -8.12
C SER A 43 0.22 14.31 -8.55
N GLU A 44 1.38 14.30 -7.87
CA GLU A 44 2.45 13.34 -8.15
C GLU A 44 2.00 11.90 -7.87
N ARG A 45 2.47 10.97 -8.71
CA ARG A 45 2.36 9.53 -8.46
C ARG A 45 3.64 9.04 -7.80
N VAL A 46 3.51 8.49 -6.60
CA VAL A 46 4.62 8.02 -5.78
C VAL A 46 4.61 6.49 -5.73
N GLN A 47 5.80 5.90 -5.83
CA GLN A 47 6.02 4.45 -5.85
C GLN A 47 7.38 4.10 -5.24
N GLY A 48 7.42 3.12 -4.34
CA GLY A 48 8.68 2.63 -3.77
C GLY A 48 9.37 3.62 -2.84
N GLU A 49 10.71 3.66 -2.92
CA GLU A 49 11.50 4.66 -2.20
C GLU A 49 11.32 6.03 -2.85
N THR A 50 10.92 7.00 -2.04
CA THR A 50 10.72 8.38 -2.46
C THR A 50 11.23 9.33 -1.37
N THR A 51 11.07 10.63 -1.57
CA THR A 51 11.61 11.66 -0.70
C THR A 51 10.58 12.72 -0.37
N VAL A 52 10.62 13.24 0.85
CA VAL A 52 9.92 14.44 1.26
C VAL A 52 10.94 15.54 1.47
N THR A 53 10.78 16.65 0.75
CA THR A 53 11.67 17.81 0.83
C THR A 53 10.87 19.02 1.23
N ALA A 54 11.30 19.73 2.27
CA ALA A 54 10.65 20.94 2.73
C ALA A 54 11.69 21.96 3.25
N ALA A 55 11.41 23.24 3.07
CA ALA A 55 12.16 24.31 3.75
C ALA A 55 11.40 24.81 4.96
N LEU A 56 12.17 25.16 5.99
CA LEU A 56 11.67 25.80 7.21
C LEU A 56 12.26 27.20 7.31
N ALA A 57 11.41 28.18 7.59
CA ALA A 57 11.77 29.58 7.79
C ALA A 57 11.12 30.09 9.09
N LEU A 58 11.48 29.44 10.21
CA LEU A 58 10.96 29.78 11.53
C LEU A 58 11.51 31.14 12.01
N PRO A 59 10.79 31.85 12.90
CA PRO A 59 11.33 33.00 13.61
C PRO A 59 12.65 32.66 14.33
N ALA A 60 13.55 33.65 14.44
CA ALA A 60 14.92 33.42 14.92
C ALA A 60 15.01 32.98 16.40
N ASP A 61 13.96 33.23 17.19
CA ASP A 61 13.83 32.89 18.60
C ASP A 61 13.02 31.59 18.84
N GLU A 62 12.50 30.96 17.79
CA GLU A 62 11.78 29.70 17.86
C GLU A 62 12.68 28.53 17.45
N ARG A 63 12.58 27.41 18.18
CA ARG A 63 13.28 26.16 17.84
C ARG A 63 12.27 25.05 17.64
N ILE A 64 12.60 24.12 16.75
CA ILE A 64 11.80 22.90 16.54
C ILE A 64 11.80 22.10 17.84
N SER A 65 10.61 21.82 18.38
CA SER A 65 10.42 20.83 19.44
C SER A 65 9.99 19.49 18.85
N LYS A 66 9.23 19.51 17.74
CA LYS A 66 8.76 18.33 17.02
C LYS A 66 8.54 18.65 15.54
N ALA A 67 9.00 17.79 14.64
CA ALA A 67 8.71 17.82 13.22
C ALA A 67 8.03 16.51 12.82
N ARG A 68 6.97 16.61 12.01
CA ARG A 68 6.19 15.48 11.51
C ARG A 68 5.99 15.59 10.01
N VAL A 69 5.98 14.44 9.35
CA VAL A 69 5.43 14.30 8.00
C VAL A 69 4.23 13.39 8.10
N LEU A 70 3.08 13.90 7.69
CA LEU A 70 1.81 13.18 7.75
C LEU A 70 1.26 13.00 6.34
N ALA A 71 0.72 11.82 6.08
CA ALA A 71 -0.05 11.50 4.88
C ALA A 71 -1.46 11.11 5.30
N TRP A 72 -2.45 11.96 5.04
CA TRP A 72 -3.85 11.62 5.31
C TRP A 72 -4.47 10.96 4.09
N ALA A 73 -4.98 9.75 4.25
CA ALA A 73 -5.77 9.08 3.23
C ALA A 73 -6.96 9.94 2.86
N VAL A 74 -7.23 10.08 1.56
CA VAL A 74 -8.38 10.82 1.04
C VAL A 74 -9.45 9.82 0.61
N ARG A 75 -10.62 9.87 1.27
CA ARG A 75 -11.80 9.08 0.95
C ARG A 75 -12.98 10.02 0.74
N ASP A 76 -13.74 9.82 -0.34
CA ASP A 76 -14.87 10.69 -0.70
C ASP A 76 -14.54 12.19 -0.68
N GLY A 77 -13.32 12.53 -1.12
CA GLY A 77 -12.81 13.90 -1.17
C GLY A 77 -12.39 14.51 0.16
N ARG A 78 -12.47 13.78 1.28
CA ARG A 78 -12.10 14.25 2.63
C ARG A 78 -10.94 13.45 3.20
N ARG A 79 -10.16 14.08 4.08
CA ARG A 79 -9.16 13.39 4.91
C ARG A 79 -9.86 12.37 5.82
N ALA A 80 -9.32 11.17 5.87
CA ALA A 80 -9.82 10.05 6.66
C ALA A 80 -8.73 9.59 7.64
N GLU A 81 -8.01 8.53 7.30
CA GLU A 81 -6.95 7.95 8.13
C GLU A 81 -5.65 8.75 8.03
N GLU A 82 -4.96 8.91 9.15
CA GLU A 82 -3.64 9.55 9.22
C GLU A 82 -2.54 8.50 9.22
N HIS A 83 -1.53 8.67 8.36
CA HIS A 83 -0.29 7.90 8.40
C HIS A 83 0.88 8.82 8.76
N VAL A 84 1.57 8.49 9.86
CA VAL A 84 2.81 9.17 10.26
C VAL A 84 3.96 8.61 9.44
N VAL A 85 4.46 9.41 8.50
CA VAL A 85 5.63 9.05 7.67
C VAL A 85 6.93 9.32 8.44
N TYR A 86 6.94 10.38 9.25
CA TYR A 86 8.08 10.76 10.06
C TYR A 86 7.65 11.51 11.31
N GLU A 87 8.41 11.30 12.39
CA GLU A 87 8.35 12.08 13.61
C GLU A 87 9.76 12.20 14.20
N GLY A 88 10.16 13.43 14.55
CA GLY A 88 11.46 13.68 15.17
C GLY A 88 11.54 15.05 15.84
N SER A 89 12.60 15.29 16.61
CA SER A 89 12.84 16.59 17.28
C SER A 89 13.57 17.61 16.41
N THR A 90 13.89 17.26 15.16
CA THR A 90 14.55 18.12 14.17
C THR A 90 13.97 17.84 12.79
N TRP A 91 14.22 18.73 11.82
CA TRP A 91 13.91 18.48 10.42
C TRP A 91 15.19 18.20 9.62
N PRO A 92 15.28 17.07 8.90
CA PRO A 92 16.49 16.73 8.14
C PRO A 92 16.67 17.54 6.84
N GLY A 93 15.72 18.42 6.47
CA GLY A 93 15.71 19.10 5.18
C GLY A 93 15.11 18.24 4.06
N SER A 94 15.60 17.01 3.96
CA SER A 94 15.12 15.98 3.04
C SER A 94 15.02 14.63 3.76
N LEU A 95 13.91 13.93 3.56
CA LEU A 95 13.58 12.67 4.22
C LEU A 95 13.29 11.60 3.18
N ALA A 96 14.11 10.56 3.10
CA ALA A 96 13.76 9.36 2.34
C ALA A 96 12.68 8.56 3.09
N PHE A 97 11.67 8.07 2.38
CA PHE A 97 10.68 7.15 2.93
C PHE A 97 10.27 6.10 1.90
N ASP A 98 9.86 4.92 2.37
CA ASP A 98 9.38 3.84 1.53
C ASP A 98 7.84 3.82 1.51
N SER A 99 7.26 4.24 0.38
CA SER A 99 5.80 4.29 0.24
C SER A 99 5.15 2.91 0.19
N ARG A 100 5.91 1.81 0.03
CA ARG A 100 5.38 0.43 0.04
C ARG A 100 4.79 0.02 1.39
N SER A 101 5.14 0.74 2.45
CA SER A 101 4.56 0.57 3.79
C SER A 101 3.16 1.18 3.93
N ILE A 102 2.73 2.00 2.97
CA ILE A 102 1.45 2.69 2.95
C ILE A 102 0.58 2.05 1.86
N ALA A 103 -0.72 1.86 2.15
CA ALA A 103 -1.64 1.30 1.18
C ALA A 103 -1.78 2.20 -0.06
N ASP A 104 -1.97 1.61 -1.22
CA ASP A 104 -2.21 2.37 -2.45
C ASP A 104 -3.48 3.23 -2.33
N GLY A 105 -3.44 4.45 -2.86
CA GLY A 105 -4.54 5.40 -2.76
C GLY A 105 -4.11 6.85 -2.90
N THR A 106 -5.08 7.75 -2.70
CA THR A 106 -4.87 9.19 -2.71
C THR A 106 -4.58 9.68 -1.29
N TYR A 107 -3.55 10.52 -1.13
CA TYR A 107 -3.15 11.06 0.16
C TYR A 107 -2.91 12.56 0.06
N ASP A 108 -3.25 13.30 1.11
CA ASP A 108 -2.76 14.66 1.30
C ASP A 108 -1.51 14.59 2.18
N VAL A 109 -0.36 15.04 1.67
CA VAL A 109 0.91 15.05 2.42
C VAL A 109 1.20 16.46 2.94
N GLN A 110 1.62 16.57 4.19
CA GLN A 110 1.96 17.84 4.83
C GLN A 110 3.14 17.67 5.78
N VAL A 111 3.95 18.72 5.90
CA VAL A 111 4.97 18.84 6.95
C VAL A 111 4.39 19.73 8.05
N ILE A 112 4.46 19.24 9.28
CA ILE A 112 4.04 19.97 10.49
C ILE A 112 5.23 20.14 11.40
N VAL A 113 5.42 21.35 11.91
CA VAL A 113 6.49 21.68 12.87
C VAL A 113 5.87 22.35 14.08
N ASP A 114 6.09 21.74 15.25
CA ASP A 114 5.79 22.31 16.56
C ASP A 114 7.07 22.94 17.14
N THR A 115 6.96 24.12 17.77
CA THR A 115 8.11 24.84 18.34
C THR A 115 8.17 24.74 19.85
N ASP A 116 9.31 25.10 20.44
CA ASP A 116 9.53 25.17 21.89
C ASP A 116 8.74 26.29 22.57
N GLN A 117 8.21 27.24 21.79
CA GLN A 117 7.30 28.29 22.24
C GLN A 117 5.81 27.87 22.18
N GLY A 118 5.50 26.65 21.71
CA GLY A 118 4.14 26.12 21.63
C GLY A 118 3.38 26.49 20.35
N GLU A 119 4.06 27.05 19.35
CA GLU A 119 3.47 27.32 18.03
C GLU A 119 3.48 26.08 17.15
N GLN A 120 2.55 26.03 16.19
CA GLN A 120 2.49 25.00 15.17
C GLN A 120 2.42 25.64 13.79
N TYR A 121 3.34 25.24 12.92
CA TYR A 121 3.37 25.63 11.52
C TYR A 121 3.14 24.42 10.63
N CYS A 122 2.35 24.61 9.59
CA CYS A 122 1.95 23.55 8.66
C CYS A 122 2.17 24.03 7.23
N SER A 123 2.75 23.18 6.38
CA SER A 123 2.84 23.47 4.95
C SER A 123 1.47 23.47 4.28
N GLU A 124 1.39 23.96 3.04
CA GLU A 124 0.31 23.53 2.16
C GLU A 124 0.32 22.00 2.01
N ALA A 125 -0.87 21.43 1.86
CA ALA A 125 -1.01 19.99 1.67
C ALA A 125 -0.90 19.65 0.18
N HIS A 126 0.01 18.75 -0.16
CA HIS A 126 0.14 18.25 -1.53
C HIS A 126 -0.63 16.93 -1.67
N ARG A 127 -1.68 16.95 -2.49
CA ARG A 127 -2.42 15.73 -2.83
C ARG A 127 -1.60 14.86 -3.77
N ILE A 128 -1.27 13.64 -3.38
CA ILE A 128 -0.52 12.67 -4.19
C ILE A 128 -1.31 11.38 -4.39
N VAL A 129 -0.84 10.53 -5.29
CA VAL A 129 -1.35 9.16 -5.45
C VAL A 129 -0.21 8.20 -5.19
N ILE A 130 -0.34 7.38 -4.16
CA ILE A 130 0.56 6.25 -3.90
C ILE A 130 0.05 5.06 -4.71
N ARG A 131 0.89 4.52 -5.60
CA ARG A 131 0.61 3.33 -6.40
C ARG A 131 1.85 2.44 -6.43
N ASN A 132 2.01 1.63 -5.38
CA ASN A 132 3.15 0.73 -5.26
C ASN A 132 2.94 -0.59 -6.00
N TRP A 133 1.68 -1.02 -6.14
CA TRP A 133 1.37 -2.39 -6.52
C TRP A 133 0.49 -2.44 -7.77
N ASP A 134 0.86 -3.32 -8.68
CA ASP A 134 -0.07 -3.89 -9.65
C ASP A 134 -0.59 -5.20 -9.07
N VAL A 135 -1.91 -5.41 -9.05
CA VAL A 135 -2.52 -6.53 -8.32
C VAL A 135 -3.29 -7.43 -9.28
N LEU A 136 -2.90 -8.70 -9.33
CA LEU A 136 -3.71 -9.76 -9.92
C LEU A 136 -4.60 -10.35 -8.83
N THR A 137 -5.91 -10.26 -9.05
CA THR A 137 -6.95 -10.81 -8.16
C THR A 137 -7.67 -11.95 -8.88
N ASP A 138 -7.66 -13.15 -8.30
CA ASP A 138 -8.35 -14.33 -8.80
C ASP A 138 -9.37 -14.84 -7.76
N PRO A 139 -10.69 -14.64 -8.01
CA PRO A 139 -11.76 -15.13 -7.14
C PRO A 139 -12.06 -16.62 -7.32
N LEU A 140 -11.33 -17.33 -8.19
CA LEU A 140 -11.50 -18.77 -8.42
C LEU A 140 -12.93 -19.14 -8.83
N ASP A 141 -13.54 -18.28 -9.66
CA ASP A 141 -14.91 -18.48 -10.15
C ASP A 141 -15.01 -19.71 -11.05
N PRO A 142 -16.13 -20.46 -10.98
CA PRO A 142 -16.38 -21.52 -11.95
C PRO A 142 -16.51 -20.92 -13.35
N PRO A 143 -16.24 -21.73 -14.38
CA PRO A 143 -16.55 -21.36 -15.75
C PRO A 143 -18.06 -21.07 -15.90
N ILE A 144 -18.39 -20.22 -16.87
CA ILE A 144 -19.79 -19.91 -17.21
C ILE A 144 -20.14 -20.47 -18.57
N GLU A 145 -21.34 -21.04 -18.68
CA GLU A 145 -21.89 -21.52 -19.95
C GLU A 145 -22.52 -20.35 -20.71
N LEU A 146 -21.99 -20.05 -21.90
CA LEU A 146 -22.55 -19.06 -22.80
C LEU A 146 -23.35 -19.78 -23.90
N PRO A 147 -24.67 -19.54 -24.03
CA PRO A 147 -25.57 -20.30 -24.92
C PRO A 147 -25.15 -20.47 -26.39
N LEU A 148 -24.23 -19.63 -26.89
CA LEU A 148 -23.72 -19.67 -28.26
C LEU A 148 -22.18 -19.69 -28.37
N PHE A 149 -21.48 -19.59 -27.25
CA PHE A 149 -20.01 -19.47 -27.22
C PHE A 149 -19.34 -20.60 -26.41
N GLY A 150 -20.13 -21.52 -25.87
CA GLY A 150 -19.64 -22.61 -25.03
C GLY A 150 -19.19 -22.11 -23.66
N GLU A 151 -18.32 -22.90 -23.05
CA GLU A 151 -17.79 -22.63 -21.72
C GLU A 151 -16.72 -21.53 -21.74
N MET A 152 -16.91 -20.49 -20.94
CA MET A 152 -15.93 -19.42 -20.75
C MET A 152 -15.19 -19.64 -19.42
N PRO A 153 -13.88 -19.96 -19.44
CA PRO A 153 -13.10 -20.11 -18.22
C PRO A 153 -12.95 -18.76 -17.50
N ARG A 154 -13.03 -18.78 -16.17
CA ARG A 154 -12.89 -17.59 -15.32
C ARG A 154 -11.70 -17.64 -14.35
N LEU A 155 -11.17 -18.84 -14.10
CA LEU A 155 -9.95 -19.03 -13.35
C LEU A 155 -8.79 -18.33 -14.08
N LYS A 156 -8.01 -17.52 -13.34
CA LYS A 156 -6.87 -16.77 -13.89
C LYS A 156 -5.54 -17.47 -13.68
N ALA A 157 -5.52 -18.58 -12.93
CA ALA A 157 -4.37 -19.47 -12.85
C ALA A 157 -3.95 -19.93 -14.26
N LEU A 158 -2.66 -19.87 -14.53
CA LEU A 158 -2.04 -20.31 -15.79
C LEU A 158 -2.00 -21.83 -15.89
N ASP A 159 -1.87 -22.51 -14.75
CA ASP A 159 -1.74 -23.95 -14.65
C ASP A 159 -2.43 -24.45 -13.37
N GLN A 160 -3.13 -25.57 -13.50
CA GLN A 160 -3.94 -26.20 -12.46
C GLN A 160 -3.71 -27.71 -12.53
N SER A 161 -3.33 -28.32 -11.42
CA SER A 161 -3.27 -29.79 -11.33
C SER A 161 -4.65 -30.41 -11.44
N ASP A 162 -4.73 -31.69 -11.78
CA ASP A 162 -5.97 -32.46 -11.64
C ASP A 162 -6.44 -32.52 -10.18
N GLY A 163 -7.72 -32.87 -9.97
CA GLY A 163 -8.27 -33.16 -8.64
C GLY A 163 -8.90 -31.97 -7.92
N TRP A 164 -9.15 -30.85 -8.60
CA TRP A 164 -9.94 -29.74 -8.07
C TRP A 164 -11.39 -29.78 -8.56
N THR A 165 -12.31 -29.33 -7.71
CA THR A 165 -13.70 -29.05 -8.10
C THR A 165 -14.16 -27.72 -7.52
N TYR A 166 -15.12 -27.08 -8.18
CA TYR A 166 -15.70 -25.82 -7.70
C TYR A 166 -16.78 -26.08 -6.65
N ALA A 167 -16.79 -25.28 -5.60
CA ALA A 167 -17.84 -25.25 -4.59
C ALA A 167 -18.44 -23.85 -4.51
N THR A 168 -19.72 -23.71 -4.83
CA THR A 168 -20.48 -22.44 -4.81
C THR A 168 -21.60 -22.42 -3.78
N ASP A 169 -21.70 -23.45 -2.95
CA ASP A 169 -22.74 -23.58 -1.94
C ASP A 169 -22.42 -22.78 -0.67
N ARG A 170 -23.48 -22.40 0.07
CA ARG A 170 -23.42 -21.86 1.44
C ARG A 170 -22.38 -20.73 1.67
N PRO A 171 -22.30 -19.68 0.82
CA PRO A 171 -21.32 -18.60 0.95
C PRO A 171 -21.30 -17.92 2.33
N GLN A 172 -22.44 -17.90 3.03
CA GLN A 172 -22.55 -17.37 4.40
C GLN A 172 -21.63 -18.07 5.42
N LEU A 173 -21.28 -19.35 5.21
CA LEU A 173 -20.33 -20.08 6.06
C LEU A 173 -18.88 -19.67 5.75
N PHE A 174 -18.63 -19.17 4.55
CA PHE A 174 -17.33 -18.83 3.99
C PHE A 174 -17.17 -17.32 3.86
N PHE A 175 -17.63 -16.58 4.86
CA PHE A 175 -17.40 -15.13 4.95
C PHE A 175 -18.01 -14.32 3.78
N GLY A 176 -19.00 -14.89 3.08
CA GLY A 176 -19.63 -14.28 1.91
C GLY A 176 -18.93 -14.60 0.59
N ASP A 177 -17.96 -15.51 0.59
CA ASP A 177 -17.28 -15.96 -0.61
C ASP A 177 -18.19 -16.88 -1.43
N ASP A 178 -18.44 -16.54 -2.68
CA ASP A 178 -19.42 -17.24 -3.54
C ASP A 178 -18.80 -18.39 -4.33
N SER A 179 -17.47 -18.47 -4.42
CA SER A 179 -16.78 -19.52 -5.17
C SER A 179 -15.49 -19.96 -4.50
N ARG A 180 -15.27 -21.28 -4.43
CA ARG A 180 -14.04 -21.89 -3.93
C ARG A 180 -13.63 -23.06 -4.79
N LEU A 181 -12.35 -23.42 -4.72
CA LEU A 181 -11.81 -24.68 -5.20
C LEU A 181 -11.58 -25.64 -4.03
N VAL A 182 -12.04 -26.88 -4.21
CA VAL A 182 -11.94 -27.96 -3.22
C VAL A 182 -11.23 -29.15 -3.85
N PRO A 183 -10.25 -29.76 -3.17
CA PRO A 183 -9.66 -31.01 -3.66
C PRO A 183 -10.69 -32.14 -3.56
N VAL A 184 -10.85 -32.92 -4.63
CA VAL A 184 -11.80 -34.03 -4.72
C VAL A 184 -11.29 -35.24 -3.95
N ASP A 185 -9.99 -35.53 -4.08
CA ASP A 185 -9.33 -36.68 -3.48
C ASP A 185 -8.11 -36.24 -2.65
N GLY A 186 -7.50 -37.21 -1.97
CA GLY A 186 -6.19 -36.99 -1.36
C GLY A 186 -5.08 -36.88 -2.39
N GLY A 187 -4.02 -36.14 -2.07
CA GLY A 187 -2.83 -36.03 -2.91
C GLY A 187 -2.21 -34.65 -2.86
N VAL A 188 -1.46 -34.34 -3.91
CA VAL A 188 -0.83 -33.03 -4.12
C VAL A 188 -1.61 -32.32 -5.20
N GLN A 189 -2.14 -31.14 -4.87
CA GLN A 189 -2.79 -30.25 -5.82
C GLN A 189 -2.07 -28.91 -5.87
N HIS A 190 -2.03 -28.30 -7.05
CA HIS A 190 -1.42 -26.99 -7.23
C HIS A 190 -2.21 -26.09 -8.19
N LEU A 191 -1.97 -24.80 -8.00
CA LEU A 191 -2.37 -23.72 -8.91
C LEU A 191 -1.18 -22.80 -9.10
N THR A 192 -0.93 -22.39 -10.33
CA THR A 192 0.16 -21.48 -10.69
C THR A 192 -0.40 -20.24 -11.34
N TRP A 193 0.01 -19.06 -10.89
CA TRP A 193 -0.31 -17.79 -11.53
C TRP A 193 0.94 -17.14 -12.09
N ARG A 194 0.76 -16.32 -13.12
CA ARG A 194 1.79 -15.45 -13.66
C ARG A 194 1.44 -14.01 -13.37
N HIS A 195 2.40 -13.26 -12.81
CA HIS A 195 2.28 -11.83 -12.61
C HIS A 195 3.65 -11.16 -12.67
N ARG A 196 3.72 -9.90 -13.09
CA ARG A 196 5.02 -9.23 -13.29
C ARG A 196 5.65 -8.85 -11.95
N GLN A 197 6.94 -9.17 -11.76
CA GLN A 197 7.74 -8.76 -10.60
C GLN A 197 7.04 -8.97 -9.26
N ILE A 198 6.64 -10.21 -8.98
CA ILE A 198 5.91 -10.58 -7.77
C ILE A 198 6.74 -10.22 -6.54
N ARG A 199 6.10 -9.51 -5.61
CA ARG A 199 6.70 -9.07 -4.34
C ARG A 199 5.88 -9.47 -3.13
N ARG A 200 4.60 -9.74 -3.30
CA ARG A 200 3.73 -10.17 -2.22
C ARG A 200 2.60 -11.03 -2.75
N PHE A 201 2.07 -11.90 -1.89
CA PHE A 201 0.88 -12.68 -2.17
C PHE A 201 0.00 -12.77 -0.93
N VAL A 202 -1.29 -13.01 -1.19
CA VAL A 202 -2.28 -13.40 -0.19
C VAL A 202 -3.15 -14.48 -0.82
N PHE A 203 -3.24 -15.63 -0.17
CA PHE A 203 -4.24 -16.66 -0.49
C PHE A 203 -5.25 -16.74 0.65
N THR A 204 -6.53 -16.75 0.31
CA THR A 204 -7.61 -16.96 1.28
C THR A 204 -8.03 -18.41 1.23
N VAL A 205 -7.89 -19.09 2.37
CA VAL A 205 -8.23 -20.50 2.57
C VAL A 205 -9.31 -20.60 3.64
N TYR A 206 -10.23 -21.53 3.45
CA TYR A 206 -11.19 -21.93 4.47
C TYR A 206 -10.91 -23.34 4.95
N ALA A 207 -10.97 -23.54 6.25
CA ALA A 207 -10.80 -24.85 6.86
C ALA A 207 -11.45 -24.92 8.23
N ARG A 208 -11.64 -26.13 8.74
CA ARG A 208 -12.16 -26.36 10.10
C ARG A 208 -11.09 -26.32 11.19
N THR A 209 -9.82 -26.27 10.79
CA THR A 209 -8.68 -26.28 11.71
C THR A 209 -7.51 -25.50 11.15
N ARG A 210 -6.79 -24.80 12.02
CA ARG A 210 -5.56 -24.08 11.66
C ARG A 210 -4.46 -25.02 11.16
N ARG A 211 -4.48 -26.30 11.55
CA ARG A 211 -3.50 -27.31 11.10
C ARG A 211 -3.47 -27.54 9.59
N VAL A 212 -4.48 -27.08 8.86
CA VAL A 212 -4.49 -27.13 7.38
C VAL A 212 -3.26 -26.43 6.78
N THR A 213 -2.68 -25.46 7.49
CA THR A 213 -1.52 -24.71 7.03
C THR A 213 -0.27 -25.58 6.96
N ASP A 214 -0.20 -26.69 7.70
CA ASP A 214 0.96 -27.61 7.67
C ASP A 214 1.09 -28.31 6.30
N ASN A 215 0.00 -28.32 5.55
CA ASN A 215 -0.15 -28.94 4.23
C ASN A 215 0.03 -27.95 3.07
N ILE A 216 0.23 -26.66 3.35
CA ILE A 216 0.37 -25.62 2.33
C ILE A 216 1.85 -25.35 2.07
N ARG A 217 2.22 -25.25 0.79
CA ARG A 217 3.56 -24.81 0.37
C ARG A 217 3.40 -23.78 -0.74
N ILE A 218 4.20 -22.72 -0.66
CA ILE A 218 4.22 -21.66 -1.66
C ILE A 218 5.58 -21.67 -2.33
N PHE A 219 5.57 -21.59 -3.65
CA PHE A 219 6.79 -21.51 -4.45
C PHE A 219 6.73 -20.34 -5.42
N VAL A 220 7.89 -19.80 -5.78
CA VAL A 220 8.02 -18.81 -6.85
C VAL A 220 9.10 -19.20 -7.83
N SER A 221 8.98 -18.69 -9.05
CA SER A 221 9.98 -18.86 -10.10
C SER A 221 9.96 -17.66 -11.06
N ASP A 222 11.06 -17.44 -11.78
CA ASP A 222 11.13 -16.52 -12.91
C ASP A 222 10.47 -17.11 -14.18
N ALA A 223 10.43 -18.43 -14.29
CA ALA A 223 9.80 -19.16 -15.40
C ALA A 223 9.14 -20.48 -14.93
N PRO A 224 8.07 -20.95 -15.58
CA PRO A 224 7.30 -22.11 -15.08
C PRO A 224 8.07 -23.44 -15.15
N ASP A 225 9.08 -23.52 -16.01
CA ASP A 225 9.93 -24.68 -16.29
C ASP A 225 11.32 -24.62 -15.62
N ARG A 226 11.57 -23.59 -14.79
CA ARG A 226 12.81 -23.42 -14.02
C ARG A 226 12.65 -23.86 -12.56
N ASP A 227 13.75 -23.79 -11.82
CA ASP A 227 13.80 -24.13 -10.41
C ASP A 227 12.81 -23.29 -9.59
N TRP A 228 12.01 -23.99 -8.79
CA TRP A 228 11.02 -23.38 -7.92
C TRP A 228 11.63 -23.12 -6.54
N ILE A 229 11.56 -21.88 -6.07
CA ILE A 229 12.07 -21.46 -4.77
C ILE A 229 10.91 -21.48 -3.78
N ALA A 230 11.06 -22.25 -2.70
CA ALA A 230 10.08 -22.26 -1.61
C ALA A 230 10.08 -20.92 -0.86
N VAL A 231 8.89 -20.40 -0.57
CA VAL A 231 8.69 -19.12 0.10
C VAL A 231 7.99 -19.32 1.44
N SER A 232 8.54 -18.72 2.48
CA SER A 232 7.89 -18.69 3.80
C SER A 232 6.68 -17.76 3.79
N TYR A 233 5.64 -18.12 4.52
CA TYR A 233 4.46 -17.29 4.73
C TYR A 233 4.12 -17.19 6.21
N LYS A 234 3.25 -16.22 6.51
CA LYS A 234 2.54 -16.09 7.78
C LYS A 234 1.06 -16.35 7.54
N THR A 235 0.32 -16.54 8.62
CA THR A 235 -1.12 -16.77 8.55
C THR A 235 -1.86 -15.86 9.51
N ASP A 236 -2.86 -15.17 9.00
CA ASP A 236 -3.86 -14.48 9.82
C ASP A 236 -5.14 -15.32 9.83
N VAL A 237 -5.64 -15.64 11.02
CA VAL A 237 -6.83 -16.47 11.18
C VAL A 237 -7.98 -15.63 11.71
N ILE A 238 -9.10 -15.65 10.99
CA ILE A 238 -10.33 -14.99 11.37
C ILE A 238 -11.35 -16.07 11.74
N GLU A 239 -11.87 -15.98 12.97
CA GLU A 239 -12.85 -16.90 13.52
C GLU A 239 -14.18 -16.18 13.69
N ARG A 240 -15.29 -16.92 13.54
CA ARG A 240 -16.63 -16.43 13.88
C ARG A 240 -17.20 -17.33 14.99
N PRO A 241 -17.80 -16.75 16.05
CA PRO A 241 -18.36 -17.55 17.15
C PRO A 241 -19.35 -18.63 16.69
N ASP A 242 -20.11 -18.34 15.63
CA ASP A 242 -21.19 -19.20 15.13
C ASP A 242 -20.81 -20.01 13.88
N SER A 243 -19.50 -20.18 13.60
CA SER A 243 -19.03 -20.93 12.43
C SER A 243 -17.98 -21.98 12.81
N GLU A 244 -18.12 -23.18 12.27
CA GLU A 244 -17.06 -24.21 12.29
C GLU A 244 -15.92 -23.90 11.30
N TRP A 245 -16.11 -22.91 10.42
CA TRP A 245 -15.18 -22.53 9.38
C TRP A 245 -14.33 -21.34 9.81
N LEU A 246 -13.03 -21.50 9.64
CA LEU A 246 -12.02 -20.45 9.80
C LEU A 246 -11.73 -19.86 8.43
N GLN A 247 -11.57 -18.53 8.36
CA GLN A 247 -10.92 -17.89 7.21
C GLN A 247 -9.45 -17.67 7.56
N ILE A 248 -8.57 -18.26 6.77
CA ILE A 248 -7.12 -18.22 6.97
C ILE A 248 -6.51 -17.50 5.78
N ARG A 249 -5.89 -16.35 6.04
CA ARG A 249 -5.12 -15.61 5.04
C ARG A 249 -3.67 -16.06 5.10
N VAL A 250 -3.20 -16.73 4.06
CA VAL A 250 -1.82 -17.17 3.87
C VAL A 250 -1.08 -16.07 3.10
N LEU A 251 -0.21 -15.34 3.78
CA LEU A 251 0.42 -14.14 3.25
C LEU A 251 1.95 -14.22 3.32
N GLY A 252 2.62 -13.74 2.28
CA GLY A 252 4.07 -13.72 2.25
C GLY A 252 4.63 -12.64 1.33
N ASP A 253 5.88 -12.28 1.61
CA ASP A 253 6.65 -11.31 0.83
C ASP A 253 7.79 -12.04 0.11
N ILE A 254 8.03 -11.67 -1.14
CA ILE A 254 9.12 -12.20 -1.95
C ILE A 254 10.34 -11.29 -1.76
N PRO A 255 11.50 -11.84 -1.35
CA PRO A 255 12.73 -11.05 -1.19
C PRO A 255 13.07 -10.26 -2.46
N ALA A 256 13.53 -9.01 -2.29
CA ALA A 256 13.79 -8.11 -3.42
C ALA A 256 14.86 -8.62 -4.40
N ASN A 257 15.74 -9.51 -3.95
CA ASN A 257 16.78 -10.15 -4.76
C ASN A 257 16.27 -11.38 -5.55
N VAL A 258 15.01 -11.77 -5.40
CA VAL A 258 14.38 -12.84 -6.17
C VAL A 258 13.56 -12.22 -7.30
N ASP A 259 13.90 -12.60 -8.53
CA ASP A 259 13.07 -12.27 -9.68
C ASP A 259 11.98 -13.33 -9.80
N ALA A 260 10.74 -12.94 -9.47
CA ALA A 260 9.60 -13.83 -9.45
C ALA A 260 8.56 -13.34 -10.46
N ALA A 261 8.24 -14.16 -11.44
CA ALA A 261 7.18 -13.92 -12.41
C ALA A 261 6.04 -14.95 -12.31
N HIS A 262 6.27 -16.04 -11.58
CA HIS A 262 5.32 -17.09 -11.34
C HIS A 262 5.25 -17.38 -9.84
N ILE A 263 4.04 -17.66 -9.36
CA ILE A 263 3.80 -18.13 -7.99
C ILE A 263 2.91 -19.36 -8.06
N ARG A 264 3.26 -20.38 -7.27
CA ARG A 264 2.54 -21.64 -7.18
C ARG A 264 2.09 -21.86 -5.75
N PHE A 265 0.78 -22.02 -5.58
CA PHE A 265 0.17 -22.54 -4.37
C PHE A 265 0.10 -24.06 -4.50
N VAL A 266 0.59 -24.77 -3.47
CA VAL A 266 0.52 -26.23 -3.38
C VAL A 266 -0.18 -26.60 -2.08
N TRP A 267 -1.13 -27.53 -2.17
CA TRP A 267 -1.72 -28.19 -1.03
C TRP A 267 -1.48 -29.70 -1.13
N GLU A 268 -1.07 -30.32 -0.03
CA GLU A 268 -0.83 -31.76 0.07
C GLU A 268 -1.59 -32.34 1.26
N GLY A 269 -2.63 -33.13 1.01
CA GLY A 269 -3.42 -33.71 2.10
C GLY A 269 -4.64 -34.48 1.65
N THR A 270 -5.60 -34.65 2.55
CA THR A 270 -6.92 -35.23 2.26
C THR A 270 -8.03 -34.24 2.64
N ALA A 271 -8.95 -33.98 1.71
CA ALA A 271 -9.97 -32.94 1.88
C ALA A 271 -10.88 -33.20 3.09
N GLU A 272 -11.19 -34.48 3.33
CA GLU A 272 -12.07 -34.95 4.40
C GLU A 272 -11.55 -34.61 5.81
N THR A 273 -10.23 -34.59 6.01
CA THR A 273 -9.66 -34.45 7.36
C THR A 273 -9.54 -33.00 7.83
N THR A 274 -9.37 -32.06 6.89
CA THR A 274 -9.18 -30.64 7.21
C THR A 274 -10.36 -29.76 6.79
N GLY A 275 -11.24 -30.26 5.92
CA GLY A 275 -12.26 -29.48 5.23
C GLY A 275 -11.62 -28.34 4.44
N PHE A 276 -10.53 -28.58 3.71
CA PHE A 276 -9.79 -27.49 3.05
C PHE A 276 -10.55 -26.98 1.80
N GLN A 277 -10.66 -25.65 1.66
CA GLN A 277 -11.12 -24.99 0.44
C GLN A 277 -10.29 -23.74 0.16
N LEU A 278 -9.88 -23.51 -1.08
CA LEU A 278 -9.19 -22.29 -1.51
C LEU A 278 -10.22 -21.34 -2.13
N GLY A 279 -10.37 -20.12 -1.59
CA GLY A 279 -11.36 -19.15 -2.07
C GLY A 279 -10.79 -18.06 -2.96
N HIS A 280 -9.58 -17.56 -2.66
CA HIS A 280 -9.09 -16.35 -3.31
C HIS A 280 -7.58 -16.32 -3.43
N ALA A 281 -7.08 -15.68 -4.49
CA ALA A 281 -5.67 -15.34 -4.66
C ALA A 281 -5.49 -13.86 -5.03
N GLU A 282 -4.64 -13.16 -4.28
CA GLU A 282 -4.16 -11.82 -4.60
C GLU A 282 -2.64 -11.86 -4.74
N ILE A 283 -2.14 -11.42 -5.89
CA ILE A 283 -0.72 -11.45 -6.21
C ILE A 283 -0.30 -10.03 -6.58
N PHE A 284 0.66 -9.51 -5.83
CA PHE A 284 1.10 -8.12 -5.89
C PHE A 284 2.46 -8.08 -6.57
N GLY A 285 2.49 -7.33 -7.68
CA GLY A 285 3.67 -7.06 -8.48
C GLY A 285 4.03 -5.59 -8.43
N VAL A 286 5.25 -5.27 -8.85
CA VAL A 286 5.64 -3.87 -9.09
C VAL A 286 5.21 -3.49 -10.51
N PRO A 287 4.56 -2.31 -10.72
CA PRO A 287 4.17 -1.79 -12.04
C PRO A 287 5.27 -1.75 -13.10
#